data_AF-A0AAE5C788-F1
#
_entry.id   AF-A0AAE5C788-F1
#
_cell.length_a   1.000
_cell.length_b   1.000
_cell.length_c   1.000
_cell.angle_alpha   90.00
_cell.angle_beta   90.00
_cell.angle_gamma   90.00
#
_symmetry.space_group_name_H-M   'P 1'
#
loop_
_entity.id
_entity.type
_entity.pdbx_description
1 polymer ?
#
loop_
_entity_poly.entity_id
_entity_poly.type
_entity_poly.pdbx_seq_one_letter_code
_entity_poly.pdbx_strand_id
1 'polypeptide(L)'
;MDNKKIQELKEILKNLNKVGINDEIRKEALDLVKDIDAIDLSIAEQQLIEEGMEPQDLRHLCDVHMEVLKDELSKVKANISKGHVVYTLIDEHDKILRFLEDLEKVNSDIQKSKSYDEAKEKIHSINKLAENILDAENHHQREEKVLFVEMEKREITGPTRIMRMEHDDLRIRKRELKRLSENADKMEFDEFKSKVDKVSKYIIFNLRDHIFKENYILYPSSLEAIKGKDIWDDMKKRCDEIGYCSFTFEN
;
A
#
# COMPACT_ATOMS: atom_id res chain seq x y z
N MET A 1 1.23 23.00 -8.54
CA MET A 1 0.13 22.46 -7.72
C MET A 1 -1.16 23.03 -8.27
N ASP A 2 -1.95 22.17 -8.89
CA ASP A 2 -3.23 22.55 -9.46
C ASP A 2 -4.32 22.36 -8.40
N ASN A 3 -4.64 23.45 -7.69
CA ASN A 3 -5.59 23.44 -6.58
C ASN A 3 -7.01 23.00 -7.02
N LYS A 4 -7.31 23.09 -8.32
CA LYS A 4 -8.58 22.63 -8.89
C LYS A 4 -8.64 21.10 -8.94
N LYS A 5 -7.56 20.44 -9.38
CA LYS A 5 -7.48 18.97 -9.44
C LYS A 5 -7.59 18.31 -8.08
N ILE A 6 -6.91 18.88 -7.07
CA ILE A 6 -6.99 18.40 -5.69
C ILE A 6 -8.42 18.47 -5.17
N GLN A 7 -9.15 19.55 -5.49
CA GLN A 7 -10.54 19.70 -5.09
C GLN A 7 -11.48 18.74 -5.83
N GLU A 8 -11.27 18.51 -7.13
CA GLU A 8 -12.02 17.53 -7.92
C GLU A 8 -11.80 16.10 -7.37
N LEU A 9 -10.55 15.74 -7.07
CA LEU A 9 -10.22 14.47 -6.42
C LEU A 9 -10.93 14.31 -5.08
N LYS A 10 -10.89 15.34 -4.24
CA LYS A 10 -11.55 15.33 -2.94
C LYS A 10 -13.05 15.07 -3.04
N GLU A 11 -13.73 15.68 -4.01
CA GLU A 11 -15.17 15.47 -4.23
C GLU A 11 -15.49 14.06 -4.73
N ILE A 12 -14.67 13.49 -5.62
CA ILE A 12 -14.84 12.09 -6.07
C ILE A 12 -14.63 11.12 -4.90
N LEU A 13 -13.57 11.30 -4.11
CA LEU A 13 -13.30 10.51 -2.90
C LEU A 13 -14.51 10.55 -1.94
N LYS A 14 -15.13 11.73 -1.75
CA LYS A 14 -16.36 11.87 -0.95
C LYS A 14 -17.57 11.18 -1.58
N ASN A 15 -17.75 11.27 -2.89
CA ASN A 15 -18.90 10.72 -3.60
C ASN A 15 -18.87 9.18 -3.65
N LEU A 16 -17.68 8.61 -3.84
CA LEU A 16 -17.44 7.16 -3.76
C LEU A 16 -17.85 6.59 -2.40
N ASN A 17 -17.64 7.34 -1.32
CA ASN A 17 -18.06 6.94 0.04
C ASN A 17 -19.59 6.92 0.22
N LYS A 18 -20.32 7.78 -0.50
CA LYS A 18 -21.77 8.00 -0.29
C LYS A 18 -22.65 7.09 -1.14
N VAL A 19 -22.29 6.88 -2.40
CA VAL A 19 -23.21 6.33 -3.41
C VAL A 19 -22.87 4.89 -3.80
N GLY A 20 -21.70 4.39 -3.40
CA GLY A 20 -21.18 3.10 -3.86
C GLY A 20 -20.72 3.13 -5.32
N ILE A 21 -20.21 2.01 -5.82
CA ILE A 21 -19.62 1.91 -7.17
C ILE A 21 -20.73 1.75 -8.22
N ASN A 22 -20.73 2.63 -9.23
CA ASN A 22 -21.47 2.44 -10.48
C ASN A 22 -20.57 2.76 -11.69
N ASP A 23 -21.03 2.48 -12.91
CA ASP A 23 -20.23 2.65 -14.13
C ASP A 23 -19.84 4.12 -14.41
N GLU A 24 -20.68 5.07 -14.03
CA GLU A 24 -20.40 6.50 -14.21
C GLU A 24 -19.27 6.95 -13.27
N ILE A 25 -19.37 6.62 -11.98
CA ILE A 25 -18.36 6.94 -10.97
C ILE A 25 -17.05 6.21 -11.27
N ARG A 26 -17.10 4.95 -11.74
CA ARG A 26 -15.92 4.19 -12.20
C ARG A 26 -15.19 4.93 -13.31
N LYS A 27 -15.93 5.43 -14.30
CA LYS A 27 -15.36 6.19 -15.42
C LYS A 27 -14.74 7.52 -14.96
N GLU A 28 -15.44 8.23 -14.07
CA GLU A 28 -14.95 9.50 -13.51
C GLU A 28 -13.65 9.31 -12.72
N ALA A 29 -13.58 8.28 -11.87
CA ALA A 29 -12.37 7.92 -11.13
C ALA A 29 -11.21 7.52 -12.07
N LEU A 30 -11.48 6.75 -13.12
CA LEU A 30 -10.49 6.34 -14.12
C LEU A 30 -9.90 7.53 -14.89
N ASP A 31 -10.74 8.50 -15.27
CA ASP A 31 -10.28 9.68 -16.01
C ASP A 31 -9.48 10.61 -15.11
N LEU A 32 -9.83 10.70 -13.82
CA LEU A 32 -9.10 11.54 -12.88
C LEU A 32 -7.71 10.97 -12.53
N VAL A 33 -7.58 9.67 -12.26
CA VAL A 33 -6.30 9.06 -11.84
C VAL A 33 -5.21 9.18 -12.90
N LYS A 34 -5.59 9.25 -14.19
CA LYS A 34 -4.63 9.46 -15.30
C LYS A 34 -3.87 10.78 -15.18
N ASP A 35 -4.48 11.79 -14.57
CA ASP A 35 -3.99 13.17 -14.57
C ASP A 35 -3.51 13.64 -13.19
N ILE A 36 -3.43 12.73 -12.21
CA ILE A 36 -3.04 12.99 -10.81
C ILE A 36 -1.72 12.32 -10.49
N ASP A 37 -0.83 13.05 -9.82
CA ASP A 37 0.39 12.49 -9.24
C ASP A 37 0.18 12.07 -7.76
N ALA A 38 1.12 11.29 -7.22
CA ALA A 38 1.01 10.76 -5.85
C ALA A 38 1.01 11.86 -4.77
N ILE A 39 1.56 13.05 -5.08
CA ILE A 39 1.59 14.19 -4.16
C ILE A 39 0.22 14.84 -4.08
N ASP A 40 -0.39 15.11 -5.23
CA ASP A 40 -1.74 15.67 -5.33
C ASP A 40 -2.75 14.76 -4.62
N LEU A 41 -2.60 13.43 -4.76
CA LEU A 41 -3.39 12.47 -4.01
C LEU A 41 -3.17 12.57 -2.50
N SER A 42 -1.91 12.51 -2.05
CA SER A 42 -1.58 12.59 -0.61
C SER A 42 -2.08 13.89 0.03
N ILE A 43 -2.05 15.01 -0.71
CA ILE A 43 -2.59 16.29 -0.23
C ILE A 43 -4.13 16.23 -0.12
N ALA A 44 -4.82 15.66 -1.10
CA ALA A 44 -6.27 15.54 -1.07
C ALA A 44 -6.74 14.69 0.12
N GLU A 45 -6.05 13.58 0.40
CA GLU A 45 -6.33 12.69 1.52
C GLU A 45 -6.12 13.38 2.87
N GLN A 46 -5.01 14.11 3.02
CA GLN A 46 -4.74 14.88 4.23
C GLN A 46 -5.81 15.95 4.47
N GLN A 47 -6.25 16.65 3.42
CA GLN A 47 -7.35 17.63 3.51
C GLN A 47 -8.67 16.97 3.94
N LEU A 48 -8.99 15.77 3.46
CA LEU A 48 -10.19 15.04 3.86
C LEU A 48 -10.18 14.72 5.36
N ILE A 49 -9.04 14.27 5.87
CA ILE A 49 -8.86 13.97 7.29
C ILE A 49 -9.01 15.24 8.12
N GLU A 50 -8.42 16.35 7.69
CA GLU A 50 -8.55 17.67 8.35
C GLU A 50 -9.99 18.21 8.34
N GLU A 51 -10.77 17.88 7.31
CA GLU A 51 -12.20 18.18 7.20
C GLU A 51 -13.10 17.26 8.04
N GLY A 52 -12.50 16.32 8.79
CA GLY A 52 -13.20 15.44 9.74
C GLY A 52 -13.59 14.08 9.16
N MET A 53 -13.06 13.69 7.99
CA MET A 53 -13.20 12.31 7.52
C MET A 53 -12.39 11.37 8.41
N GLU A 54 -13.02 10.32 8.89
CA GLU A 54 -12.31 9.31 9.69
C GLU A 54 -11.36 8.52 8.78
N PRO A 55 -10.12 8.19 9.22
CA PRO A 55 -9.20 7.37 8.43
C PRO A 55 -9.80 6.01 8.03
N GLN A 56 -10.82 5.53 8.75
CA GLN A 56 -11.52 4.28 8.43
C GLN A 56 -12.33 4.40 7.14
N ASP A 57 -12.98 5.55 6.94
CA ASP A 57 -13.76 5.84 5.74
C ASP A 57 -12.82 5.98 4.53
N LEU A 58 -11.63 6.54 4.74
CA LEU A 58 -10.62 6.63 3.69
C LEU A 58 -10.06 5.24 3.28
N ARG A 59 -9.90 4.27 4.20
CA ARG A 59 -9.47 2.92 3.75
C ARG A 59 -10.53 2.23 2.90
N HIS A 60 -11.81 2.40 3.22
CA HIS A 60 -12.87 1.80 2.40
C HIS A 60 -12.82 2.33 0.97
N LEU A 61 -12.44 3.60 0.81
CA LEU A 61 -12.18 4.20 -0.50
C LEU A 61 -11.01 3.52 -1.23
N CYS A 62 -9.89 3.23 -0.56
CA CYS A 62 -8.78 2.51 -1.19
C CYS A 62 -9.19 1.15 -1.77
N ASP A 63 -9.97 0.35 -1.03
CA ASP A 63 -10.46 -0.96 -1.50
C ASP A 63 -11.35 -0.82 -2.74
N VAL A 64 -12.29 0.12 -2.67
CA VAL A 64 -13.18 0.47 -3.78
C VAL A 64 -12.39 0.96 -5.00
N HIS A 65 -11.38 1.82 -4.81
CA HIS A 65 -10.57 2.31 -5.92
C HIS A 65 -9.72 1.22 -6.55
N MET A 66 -9.10 0.36 -5.74
CA MET A 66 -8.34 -0.77 -6.25
C MET A 66 -9.23 -1.69 -7.09
N GLU A 67 -10.47 -1.94 -6.67
CA GLU A 67 -11.44 -2.71 -7.45
C GLU A 67 -11.88 -2.00 -8.75
N VAL A 68 -12.06 -0.68 -8.67
CA VAL A 68 -12.42 0.17 -9.82
C VAL A 68 -11.32 0.20 -10.88
N LEU A 69 -10.05 0.25 -10.46
CA LEU A 69 -8.89 0.42 -11.34
C LEU A 69 -8.18 -0.89 -11.72
N LYS A 70 -8.59 -2.02 -11.13
CA LYS A 70 -7.94 -3.33 -11.32
C LYS A 70 -7.69 -3.70 -12.78
N ASP A 71 -8.61 -3.32 -13.67
CA ASP A 71 -8.48 -3.59 -15.10
C ASP A 71 -7.34 -2.79 -15.76
N GLU A 72 -7.07 -1.57 -15.30
CA GLU A 72 -5.94 -0.75 -15.79
C GLU A 72 -4.61 -1.34 -15.34
N LEU A 73 -4.50 -1.77 -14.08
CA LEU A 73 -3.29 -2.46 -13.61
C LEU A 73 -3.06 -3.76 -14.38
N SER A 74 -4.13 -4.47 -14.71
CA SER A 74 -4.07 -5.68 -15.52
C SER A 74 -3.56 -5.38 -16.94
N LYS A 75 -3.95 -4.26 -17.54
CA LYS A 75 -3.42 -3.80 -18.84
C LYS A 75 -1.93 -3.44 -18.75
N VAL A 76 -1.51 -2.73 -17.70
CA VAL A 76 -0.09 -2.43 -17.45
C VAL A 76 0.73 -3.73 -17.38
N LYS A 77 0.26 -4.69 -16.58
CA LYS A 77 0.90 -5.99 -16.38
C LYS A 77 0.94 -6.84 -17.65
N ALA A 78 -0.08 -6.74 -18.51
CA ALA A 78 -0.13 -7.45 -19.80
C ALA A 78 0.86 -6.88 -20.84
N ASN A 79 1.24 -5.61 -20.71
CA ASN A 79 2.16 -4.92 -21.62
C ASN A 79 3.64 -5.07 -21.23
N ILE A 80 3.94 -5.71 -20.10
CA ILE A 80 5.31 -5.98 -19.65
C ILE A 80 5.53 -7.49 -19.50
N SER A 81 6.74 -7.96 -19.79
CA SER A 81 7.06 -9.39 -19.70
C SER A 81 7.10 -9.86 -18.24
N LYS A 82 6.73 -11.13 -18.01
CA LYS A 82 7.04 -11.80 -16.73
C LYS A 82 8.53 -11.67 -16.42
N GLY A 83 8.84 -11.37 -15.15
CA GLY A 83 10.22 -11.13 -14.70
C GLY A 83 10.77 -9.73 -15.03
N HIS A 84 9.94 -8.82 -15.55
CA HIS A 84 10.22 -7.38 -15.53
C HIS A 84 10.18 -6.85 -14.08
N VAL A 85 10.96 -5.80 -13.77
CA VAL A 85 11.05 -5.24 -12.41
C VAL A 85 9.66 -4.84 -11.89
N VAL A 86 8.95 -3.98 -12.63
CA VAL A 86 7.58 -3.55 -12.29
C VAL A 86 6.60 -4.72 -12.21
N TYR A 87 6.74 -5.76 -13.05
CA TYR A 87 5.87 -6.93 -12.97
C TYR A 87 6.00 -7.63 -11.62
N THR A 88 7.24 -7.77 -11.15
CA THR A 88 7.54 -8.45 -9.88
C THR A 88 7.03 -7.65 -8.68
N LEU A 89 7.19 -6.31 -8.73
CA LEU A 89 6.66 -5.43 -7.69
C LEU A 89 5.12 -5.53 -7.59
N ILE A 90 4.42 -5.50 -8.73
CA ILE A 90 2.96 -5.69 -8.77
C ILE A 90 2.54 -7.07 -8.24
N ASP A 91 3.27 -8.14 -8.57
CA ASP A 91 3.00 -9.49 -8.06
C ASP A 91 3.16 -9.58 -6.53
N GLU A 92 4.13 -8.86 -5.97
CA GLU A 92 4.34 -8.81 -4.53
C GLU A 92 3.25 -8.02 -3.82
N HIS A 93 2.74 -6.94 -4.43
CA HIS A 93 1.57 -6.22 -3.94
C HIS A 93 0.34 -7.13 -3.79
N ASP A 94 0.09 -8.01 -4.76
CA ASP A 94 -1.01 -8.98 -4.68
C ASP A 94 -0.91 -9.89 -3.45
N LYS A 95 0.30 -10.13 -2.93
CA LYS A 95 0.53 -10.92 -1.70
C LYS A 95 0.43 -10.07 -0.46
N ILE A 96 1.01 -8.87 -0.46
CA ILE A 96 0.95 -7.94 0.65
C ILE A 96 -0.50 -7.58 0.96
N LEU A 97 -1.33 -7.30 -0.06
CA LEU A 97 -2.75 -7.01 0.11
C LEU A 97 -3.52 -8.15 0.80
N ARG A 98 -3.23 -9.42 0.48
CA ARG A 98 -3.82 -10.58 1.17
C ARG A 98 -3.40 -10.67 2.64
N PHE A 99 -2.14 -10.35 2.94
CA PHE A 99 -1.70 -10.29 4.34
C PHE A 99 -2.44 -9.18 5.12
N LEU A 100 -2.79 -8.07 4.46
CA LEU A 100 -3.58 -7.01 5.07
C LEU A 100 -5.04 -7.42 5.29
N GLU A 101 -5.67 -8.14 4.35
CA GLU A 101 -6.99 -8.75 4.54
C GLU A 101 -7.01 -9.73 5.72
N ASP A 102 -6.01 -10.60 5.80
CA ASP A 102 -5.85 -11.55 6.91
C ASP A 102 -5.63 -10.80 8.24
N LEU A 103 -4.80 -9.75 8.25
CA LEU A 103 -4.56 -8.93 9.44
C LEU A 103 -5.85 -8.26 9.93
N GLU A 104 -6.65 -7.73 9.02
CA GLU A 104 -7.95 -7.11 9.33
C GLU A 104 -8.89 -8.11 9.99
N LYS A 105 -9.03 -9.31 9.41
CA LYS A 105 -9.86 -10.38 9.94
C LYS A 105 -9.38 -10.86 11.31
N VAL A 106 -8.10 -11.18 11.44
CA VAL A 106 -7.54 -11.67 12.71
C VAL A 106 -7.63 -10.61 13.81
N ASN A 107 -7.37 -9.35 13.50
CA ASN A 107 -7.55 -8.25 14.46
C ASN A 107 -9.02 -8.15 14.91
N SER A 108 -9.98 -8.19 13.97
CA SER A 108 -11.42 -8.19 14.30
C SER A 108 -11.79 -9.31 15.28
N ASP A 109 -11.24 -10.50 15.09
CA ASP A 109 -11.52 -11.65 15.96
C ASP A 109 -10.83 -11.55 17.33
N ILE A 110 -9.67 -10.90 17.42
CA ILE A 110 -9.05 -10.53 18.71
C ILE A 110 -9.95 -9.52 19.44
N GLN A 111 -10.51 -8.53 18.75
CA GLN A 111 -11.39 -7.54 19.37
C GLN A 111 -12.67 -8.17 19.96
N LYS A 112 -13.15 -9.27 19.38
CA LYS A 112 -14.31 -10.04 19.88
C LYS A 112 -13.96 -11.01 21.01
N SER A 113 -12.69 -11.35 21.19
CA SER A 113 -12.25 -12.31 22.21
C SER A 113 -12.41 -11.72 23.62
N LYS A 114 -12.82 -12.55 24.59
CA LYS A 114 -13.12 -12.13 25.97
C LYS A 114 -11.95 -12.31 26.93
N SER A 115 -10.96 -13.12 26.57
CA SER A 115 -9.77 -13.35 27.38
C SER A 115 -8.53 -13.60 26.51
N TYR A 116 -7.36 -13.47 27.13
CA TYR A 116 -6.08 -13.81 26.50
C TYR A 116 -6.05 -15.25 25.99
N ASP A 117 -6.54 -16.21 26.79
CA ASP A 117 -6.54 -17.63 26.43
C ASP A 117 -7.38 -17.90 25.17
N GLU A 118 -8.53 -17.22 25.00
CA GLU A 118 -9.37 -17.32 23.80
C GLU A 118 -8.68 -16.71 22.55
N ALA A 119 -7.84 -15.69 22.76
CA ALA A 119 -7.16 -14.98 21.70
C ALA A 119 -5.80 -15.58 21.32
N LYS A 120 -5.24 -16.52 22.11
CA LYS A 120 -3.86 -16.99 21.98
C LYS A 120 -3.45 -17.41 20.56
N GLU A 121 -4.26 -18.22 19.88
CA GLU A 121 -4.01 -18.65 18.49
C GLU A 121 -4.10 -17.49 17.47
N LYS A 122 -4.97 -16.51 17.75
CA LYS A 122 -5.13 -15.31 16.91
C LYS A 122 -3.93 -14.38 17.09
N ILE A 123 -3.40 -14.27 18.32
CA ILE A 123 -2.18 -13.52 18.62
C ILE A 123 -0.98 -14.13 17.89
N HIS A 124 -0.86 -15.47 17.91
CA HIS A 124 0.15 -16.17 17.11
C HIS A 124 -0.02 -15.90 15.61
N SER A 125 -1.26 -15.86 15.12
CA SER A 125 -1.55 -15.50 13.72
C SER A 125 -1.12 -14.07 13.38
N ILE A 126 -1.37 -13.08 14.26
CA ILE A 126 -0.86 -11.70 14.08
C ILE A 126 0.66 -11.69 14.05
N ASN A 127 1.33 -12.46 14.92
CA ASN A 127 2.78 -12.52 14.94
C ASN A 127 3.34 -12.98 13.58
N LYS A 128 2.80 -14.07 13.04
CA LYS A 128 3.17 -14.58 11.71
C LYS A 128 2.87 -13.59 10.58
N LEU A 129 1.72 -12.91 10.63
CA LEU A 129 1.38 -11.87 9.65
C LEU A 129 2.34 -10.68 9.74
N ALA A 130 2.71 -10.25 10.95
CA ALA A 130 3.67 -9.18 11.15
C ALA A 130 5.06 -9.54 10.59
N GLU A 131 5.49 -10.80 10.73
CA GLU A 131 6.71 -11.32 10.10
C GLU A 131 6.63 -11.27 8.58
N ASN A 132 5.54 -11.79 7.99
CA ASN A 132 5.34 -11.76 6.53
C ASN A 132 5.31 -10.32 5.97
N ILE A 133 4.68 -9.38 6.68
CA ILE A 133 4.61 -7.97 6.27
C ILE A 133 5.98 -7.28 6.42
N LEU A 134 6.78 -7.66 7.42
CA LEU A 134 8.15 -7.16 7.58
C LEU A 134 9.10 -7.70 6.51
N ASP A 135 8.87 -8.92 6.03
CA ASP A 135 9.63 -9.53 4.94
C ASP A 135 9.47 -8.79 3.60
N ALA A 136 8.44 -7.94 3.47
CA ALA A 136 8.32 -6.99 2.37
C ALA A 136 9.43 -5.91 2.34
N GLU A 137 10.39 -5.91 3.26
CA GLU A 137 11.52 -4.96 3.23
C GLU A 137 12.32 -5.03 1.91
N ASN A 138 12.53 -6.23 1.36
CA ASN A 138 13.25 -6.36 0.08
C ASN A 138 12.49 -5.69 -1.09
N HIS A 139 11.16 -5.67 -1.04
CA HIS A 139 10.34 -4.90 -1.97
C HIS A 139 10.66 -3.41 -1.87
N HIS A 140 10.49 -2.82 -0.67
CA HIS A 140 10.76 -1.41 -0.40
C HIS A 140 12.19 -1.01 -0.79
N GLN A 141 13.17 -1.86 -0.49
CA GLN A 141 14.57 -1.61 -0.81
C GLN A 141 14.83 -1.53 -2.33
N ARG A 142 14.17 -2.36 -3.14
CA ARG A 142 14.32 -2.30 -4.60
C ARG A 142 13.66 -1.09 -5.21
N GLU A 143 12.54 -0.67 -4.64
CA GLU A 143 11.94 0.59 -5.05
C GLU A 143 12.86 1.75 -4.72
N GLU A 144 13.27 1.87 -3.46
CA GLU A 144 14.09 2.98 -2.97
C GLU A 144 15.46 3.11 -3.66
N LYS A 145 16.13 1.98 -3.87
CA LYS A 145 17.52 1.92 -4.35
C LYS A 145 17.62 1.72 -5.87
N VAL A 146 16.56 1.28 -6.52
CA VAL A 146 16.57 0.99 -7.96
C VAL A 146 15.54 1.84 -8.70
N LEU A 147 14.24 1.58 -8.47
CA LEU A 147 13.18 2.26 -9.24
C LEU A 147 13.19 3.78 -9.02
N PHE A 148 13.18 4.21 -7.76
CA PHE A 148 13.12 5.62 -7.39
C PHE A 148 14.37 6.37 -7.84
N VAL A 149 15.54 5.74 -7.73
CA VAL A 149 16.80 6.32 -8.24
C VAL A 149 16.74 6.56 -9.74
N GLU A 150 16.17 5.63 -10.52
CA GLU A 150 16.00 5.82 -11.96
C GLU A 150 14.95 6.87 -12.32
N MET A 151 13.88 6.98 -11.53
CA MET A 151 12.88 8.03 -11.68
C MET A 151 13.47 9.42 -11.36
N GLU A 152 14.29 9.53 -10.32
CA GLU A 152 14.95 10.77 -9.91
C GLU A 152 15.98 11.27 -10.91
N LYS A 153 16.72 10.36 -11.57
CA LYS A 153 17.59 10.71 -12.72
C LYS A 153 16.82 11.36 -13.87
N ARG A 154 15.50 11.20 -13.90
CA ARG A 154 14.56 11.78 -14.87
C ARG A 154 13.71 12.89 -14.25
N GLU A 155 14.21 13.49 -13.17
CA GLU A 155 13.61 14.64 -12.46
C GLU A 155 12.28 14.35 -11.76
N ILE A 156 11.85 13.09 -11.68
CA ILE A 156 10.67 12.66 -10.92
C ILE A 156 11.08 12.41 -9.46
N THR A 157 11.13 13.48 -8.67
CA THR A 157 11.69 13.47 -7.30
C THR A 157 10.65 13.65 -6.19
N GLY A 158 9.53 14.31 -6.50
CA GLY A 158 8.48 14.59 -5.53
C GLY A 158 7.77 13.32 -5.04
N PRO A 159 7.21 12.49 -5.95
CA PRO A 159 6.56 11.24 -5.58
C PRO A 159 7.50 10.30 -4.81
N THR A 160 8.72 10.08 -5.31
CA THR A 160 9.69 9.16 -4.69
C THR A 160 10.11 9.60 -3.28
N ARG A 161 10.07 10.90 -2.96
CA ARG A 161 10.32 11.40 -1.60
C ARG A 161 9.17 11.05 -0.65
N ILE A 162 7.92 11.21 -1.10
CA ILE A 162 6.74 10.88 -0.29
C ILE A 162 6.70 9.38 0.00
N MET A 163 6.92 8.54 -1.01
CA MET A 163 6.93 7.08 -0.83
C MET A 163 7.96 6.64 0.21
N ARG A 164 9.16 7.23 0.22
CA ARG A 164 10.18 6.95 1.26
C ARG A 164 9.74 7.34 2.66
N MET A 165 9.07 8.48 2.81
CA MET A 165 8.53 8.91 4.11
C MET A 165 7.49 7.91 4.62
N GLU A 166 6.60 7.46 3.74
CA GLU A 166 5.58 6.46 4.06
C GLU A 166 6.24 5.10 4.40
N HIS A 167 7.28 4.67 3.68
CA HIS A 167 8.04 3.47 4.02
C HIS A 167 8.63 3.53 5.43
N ASP A 168 9.22 4.65 5.82
CA ASP A 168 9.85 4.82 7.13
C ASP A 168 8.81 4.73 8.26
N ASP A 169 7.67 5.39 8.10
CA ASP A 169 6.56 5.30 9.06
C ASP A 169 5.99 3.89 9.14
N LEU A 170 5.78 3.23 7.99
CA LEU A 170 5.30 1.86 7.92
C LEU A 170 6.28 0.88 8.57
N ARG A 171 7.60 1.03 8.38
CA ARG A 171 8.62 0.18 9.04
C ARG A 171 8.51 0.24 10.57
N ILE A 172 8.30 1.42 11.13
CA ILE A 172 8.13 1.60 12.59
C ILE A 172 6.91 0.81 13.07
N ARG A 173 5.79 0.95 12.37
CA ARG A 173 4.52 0.33 12.75
C ARG A 173 4.51 -1.17 12.58
N LYS A 174 5.09 -1.69 11.50
CA LYS A 174 5.27 -3.14 11.27
C LYS A 174 6.07 -3.79 12.40
N ARG A 175 7.17 -3.14 12.84
CA ARG A 175 7.96 -3.61 14.01
C ARG A 175 7.19 -3.50 15.31
N GLU A 176 6.39 -2.45 15.48
CA GLU A 176 5.51 -2.28 16.64
C GLU A 176 4.48 -3.41 16.72
N LEU A 177 3.84 -3.78 15.62
CA LEU A 177 2.88 -4.90 15.55
C LEU A 177 3.53 -6.22 15.96
N LYS A 178 4.72 -6.54 15.41
CA LYS A 178 5.47 -7.74 15.80
C LYS A 178 5.77 -7.73 17.29
N ARG A 179 6.33 -6.64 17.82
CA ARG A 179 6.65 -6.51 19.25
C ARG A 179 5.43 -6.66 20.15
N LEU A 180 4.28 -6.09 19.77
CA LEU A 180 3.03 -6.23 20.53
C LEU A 180 2.61 -7.71 20.59
N SER A 181 2.64 -8.41 19.46
CA SER A 181 2.28 -9.82 19.39
C SER A 181 3.20 -10.74 20.21
N GLU A 182 4.50 -10.45 20.26
CA GLU A 182 5.50 -11.23 21.03
C GLU A 182 5.45 -11.00 22.54
N ASN A 183 4.82 -9.90 22.98
CA ASN A 183 4.77 -9.50 24.39
C ASN A 183 3.33 -9.40 24.90
N ALA A 184 2.39 -10.06 24.23
CA ALA A 184 0.97 -10.01 24.56
C ALA A 184 0.68 -10.58 25.96
N ASP A 185 1.49 -11.51 26.44
CA ASP A 185 1.43 -12.11 27.78
C ASP A 185 1.98 -11.21 28.90
N LYS A 186 2.65 -10.11 28.54
CA LYS A 186 3.30 -9.18 29.47
C LYS A 186 2.51 -7.91 29.72
N MET A 187 1.27 -7.83 29.26
CA MET A 187 0.40 -6.68 29.46
C MET A 187 -1.06 -7.12 29.68
N GLU A 188 -1.86 -6.21 30.24
CA GLU A 188 -3.29 -6.46 30.42
C GLU A 188 -3.98 -6.67 29.07
N PHE A 189 -4.90 -7.62 28.99
CA PHE A 189 -5.47 -8.05 27.71
C PHE A 189 -6.23 -6.93 26.98
N ASP A 190 -6.97 -6.10 27.71
CA ASP A 190 -7.68 -4.95 27.12
C ASP A 190 -6.71 -3.88 26.60
N GLU A 191 -5.57 -3.69 27.28
CA GLU A 191 -4.49 -2.80 26.82
C GLU A 191 -3.87 -3.34 25.52
N PHE A 192 -3.59 -4.64 25.47
CA PHE A 192 -3.11 -5.32 24.26
C PHE A 192 -4.09 -5.13 23.09
N LYS A 193 -5.39 -5.40 23.31
CA LYS A 193 -6.44 -5.25 22.29
C LYS A 193 -6.46 -3.85 21.71
N SER A 194 -6.44 -2.83 22.56
CA SER A 194 -6.44 -1.42 22.13
C SER A 194 -5.20 -1.07 21.29
N LYS A 195 -4.01 -1.49 21.74
CA LYS A 195 -2.75 -1.20 21.03
C LYS A 195 -2.68 -1.91 19.68
N VAL A 196 -3.00 -3.20 19.65
CA VAL A 196 -3.01 -3.99 18.40
C VAL A 196 -4.06 -3.49 17.43
N ASP A 197 -5.25 -3.10 17.89
CA ASP A 197 -6.28 -2.54 17.01
C ASP A 197 -5.79 -1.27 16.32
N LYS A 198 -5.22 -0.34 17.11
CA LYS A 198 -4.69 0.92 16.61
C LYS A 198 -3.59 0.71 15.58
N VAL A 199 -2.60 -0.13 15.88
CA VAL A 199 -1.45 -0.38 15.00
C VAL A 199 -1.88 -1.16 13.75
N SER A 200 -2.74 -2.17 13.88
CA SER A 200 -3.23 -2.96 12.75
C SER A 200 -4.01 -2.08 11.79
N LYS A 201 -4.96 -1.28 12.30
CA LYS A 201 -5.72 -0.32 11.49
C LYS A 201 -4.81 0.66 10.75
N TYR A 202 -3.80 1.20 11.42
CA TYR A 202 -2.83 2.08 10.78
C TYR A 202 -2.12 1.37 9.62
N ILE A 203 -1.57 0.18 9.83
CA ILE A 203 -0.84 -0.57 8.79
C ILE A 203 -1.75 -0.90 7.61
N ILE A 204 -2.95 -1.42 7.88
CA ILE A 204 -3.92 -1.81 6.85
C ILE A 204 -4.26 -0.61 5.96
N PHE A 205 -4.57 0.53 6.56
CA PHE A 205 -4.90 1.73 5.80
C PHE A 205 -3.72 2.22 4.96
N ASN A 206 -2.63 2.61 5.63
CA ASN A 206 -1.54 3.30 4.97
C ASN A 206 -0.82 2.40 3.97
N LEU A 207 -0.74 1.09 4.21
CA LEU A 207 -0.09 0.20 3.23
C LEU A 207 -0.99 -0.11 2.02
N ARG A 208 -2.32 -0.15 2.17
CA ARG A 208 -3.23 -0.26 1.01
C ARG A 208 -3.19 1.00 0.15
N ASP A 209 -3.24 2.17 0.78
CA ASP A 209 -3.13 3.46 0.11
C ASP A 209 -1.78 3.62 -0.61
N HIS A 210 -0.69 3.29 0.08
CA HIS A 210 0.64 3.29 -0.49
C HIS A 210 0.75 2.41 -1.75
N ILE A 211 0.28 1.16 -1.67
CA ILE A 211 0.24 0.23 -2.81
C ILE A 211 -0.63 0.78 -3.95
N PHE A 212 -1.71 1.49 -3.63
CA PHE A 212 -2.55 2.15 -4.64
C PHE A 212 -1.76 3.22 -5.40
N LYS A 213 -1.07 4.12 -4.68
CA LYS A 213 -0.19 5.14 -5.27
C LYS A 213 0.86 4.51 -6.19
N GLU A 214 1.42 3.37 -5.80
CA GLU A 214 2.43 2.66 -6.59
C GLU A 214 1.85 2.06 -7.85
N ASN A 215 0.83 1.22 -7.70
CA ASN A 215 0.24 0.46 -8.80
C ASN A 215 -0.38 1.36 -9.87
N TYR A 216 -1.04 2.43 -9.46
CA TYR A 216 -1.91 3.21 -10.37
C TYR A 216 -1.33 4.55 -10.77
N ILE A 217 -0.30 5.04 -10.08
CA ILE A 217 0.33 6.33 -10.40
C ILE A 217 1.81 6.12 -10.67
N LEU A 218 2.58 5.67 -9.68
CA LEU A 218 4.04 5.65 -9.75
C LEU A 218 4.58 4.68 -10.80
N TYR A 219 4.06 3.45 -10.84
CA TYR A 219 4.52 2.44 -11.79
C TYR A 219 4.18 2.79 -13.24
N PRO A 220 2.95 3.21 -13.58
CA PRO A 220 2.65 3.77 -14.90
C PRO A 220 3.59 4.92 -15.30
N SER A 221 3.79 5.91 -14.42
CA SER A 221 4.71 7.02 -14.68
C SER A 221 6.15 6.55 -14.87
N SER A 222 6.60 5.53 -14.14
CA SER A 222 7.95 4.96 -14.29
C SER A 222 8.15 4.30 -15.65
N LEU A 223 7.14 3.57 -16.15
CA LEU A 223 7.15 2.93 -17.48
C LEU A 223 7.08 3.99 -18.60
N GLU A 224 6.41 5.11 -18.34
CA GLU A 224 6.41 6.24 -19.25
C GLU A 224 7.78 6.94 -19.29
N ALA A 225 8.41 7.21 -18.16
CA ALA A 225 9.65 7.96 -18.09
C ALA A 225 10.90 7.14 -18.47
N ILE A 226 10.96 5.87 -18.06
CA ILE A 226 12.14 5.02 -18.25
C ILE A 226 12.03 4.28 -19.60
N LYS A 227 12.65 4.87 -20.62
CA LYS A 227 12.79 4.29 -21.96
C LYS A 227 14.13 3.59 -22.11
N GLY A 228 14.12 2.36 -22.65
CA GLY A 228 15.32 1.58 -22.97
C GLY A 228 15.35 0.24 -22.25
N LYS A 229 15.46 -0.85 -23.03
CA LYS A 229 15.50 -2.22 -22.49
C LYS A 229 16.75 -2.45 -21.63
N ASP A 230 17.87 -1.87 -22.03
CA ASP A 230 19.16 -1.94 -21.34
C ASP A 230 19.09 -1.37 -19.92
N ILE A 231 18.35 -0.28 -19.73
CA ILE A 231 18.15 0.32 -18.40
C ILE A 231 17.33 -0.62 -17.51
N TRP A 232 16.24 -1.18 -18.03
CA TRP A 232 15.43 -2.16 -17.30
C TRP A 232 16.20 -3.45 -16.99
N ASP A 233 17.03 -3.93 -17.92
CA ASP A 233 17.91 -5.08 -17.72
C ASP A 233 18.94 -4.81 -16.60
N ASP A 234 19.51 -3.59 -16.54
CA ASP A 234 20.41 -3.16 -15.46
C ASP A 234 19.69 -3.04 -14.11
N MET A 235 18.51 -2.41 -14.09
CA MET A 235 17.67 -2.32 -12.90
C MET A 235 17.36 -3.71 -12.36
N LYS A 236 17.03 -4.67 -13.24
CA LYS A 236 16.79 -6.05 -12.83
C LYS A 236 17.99 -6.65 -12.10
N LYS A 237 19.22 -6.48 -12.62
CA LYS A 237 20.43 -6.98 -11.94
C LYS A 237 20.63 -6.36 -10.56
N ARG A 238 20.40 -5.05 -10.42
CA ARG A 238 20.47 -4.38 -9.11
C ARG A 238 19.38 -4.86 -8.15
N CYS A 239 18.20 -5.18 -8.67
CA CYS A 239 17.14 -5.83 -7.90
C CYS A 239 17.54 -7.24 -7.45
N ASP A 240 18.16 -8.03 -8.33
CA ASP A 240 18.67 -9.38 -8.02
C ASP A 240 19.72 -9.33 -6.90
N GLU A 241 20.59 -8.31 -6.89
CA GLU A 241 21.60 -8.09 -5.83
C GLU A 241 20.98 -7.74 -4.47
N ILE A 242 19.83 -7.06 -4.45
CA ILE A 242 19.09 -6.77 -3.22
C ILE A 242 18.35 -8.02 -2.72
N GLY A 243 17.84 -8.83 -3.63
CA GLY A 243 17.03 -10.01 -3.35
C GLY A 243 15.53 -9.73 -3.39
N TYR A 244 14.75 -10.78 -3.12
CA TYR A 244 13.29 -10.82 -3.24
C TYR A 244 12.63 -11.11 -1.90
N CYS A 245 11.34 -10.82 -1.78
CA CYS A 245 10.55 -11.25 -0.63
C CYS A 245 10.46 -12.78 -0.62
N SER A 246 10.32 -13.39 0.55
CA SER A 246 10.17 -14.85 0.69
C SER A 246 8.91 -15.39 -0.01
N PHE A 247 7.92 -14.53 -0.24
CA PHE A 247 6.68 -14.83 -0.95
C PHE A 247 6.71 -14.42 -2.43
N THR A 248 7.86 -13.99 -2.94
CA THR A 248 8.07 -13.80 -4.37
C THR A 248 8.30 -15.17 -5.00
N PHE A 249 7.37 -15.60 -5.84
CA PHE A 249 7.55 -16.83 -6.59
C PHE A 249 8.42 -16.50 -7.81
N GLU A 250 9.68 -16.93 -7.78
CA GLU A 250 10.54 -16.93 -8.98
C GLU A 250 9.84 -17.73 -10.09
N ASN A 251 9.81 -17.19 -11.31
CA ASN A 251 9.54 -17.98 -12.51
C ASN A 251 10.88 -18.43 -13.11
#